data_AF-A0AB36Y4Y6-F1
#
_entry.id   AF-A0AB36Y4Y6-F1
#
_cell.length_a   1.000
_cell.length_b   1.000
_cell.length_c   1.000
_cell.angle_alpha   90.00
_cell.angle_beta   90.00
_cell.angle_gamma   90.00
#
_symmetry.space_group_name_H-M   'P 1'
#
loop_
_entity.id
_entity.type
_entity.pdbx_description
1 polymer ?
#
loop_
_entity_poly.entity_id
_entity_poly.type
_entity_poly.pdbx_seq_one_letter_code
_entity_poly.pdbx_strand_id
1 'polypeptide(L)'
;MLRKLQFLGDLITELAESITALEEPATQRLLMGTPAAGVATRLRLLQDRLLSELKDTTAPEAPYASMAGAWLEKFMEALRI
;
A
#
# COMPACT_ATOMS: atom_id res chain seq x y z
N MET A 1 1.42 -18.20 -7.64
CA MET A 1 0.71 -16.93 -7.40
C MET A 1 0.91 -16.39 -5.99
N LEU A 2 0.84 -17.22 -4.95
CA LEU A 2 1.02 -16.78 -3.55
C LEU A 2 2.27 -15.92 -3.31
N ARG A 3 3.44 -16.32 -3.83
CA ARG A 3 4.69 -15.52 -3.71
C ARG A 3 4.62 -14.14 -4.38
N LYS A 4 3.83 -13.97 -5.44
CA LYS A 4 3.63 -12.67 -6.09
C LYS A 4 2.71 -11.76 -5.28
N LEU A 5 1.65 -12.33 -4.69
CA LEU A 5 0.77 -11.61 -3.78
C LEU A 5 1.51 -11.18 -2.53
N GLN A 6 2.32 -12.08 -1.95
CA GLN A 6 3.15 -11.77 -0.80
C GLN A 6 4.13 -10.62 -1.09
N PHE A 7 4.85 -10.67 -2.21
CA PHE A 7 5.69 -9.56 -2.67
C PHE A 7 4.92 -8.23 -2.84
N LEU A 8 3.71 -8.28 -3.40
CA LEU A 8 2.84 -7.10 -3.51
C LEU A 8 2.42 -6.55 -2.15
N GLY A 9 2.13 -7.43 -1.19
CA GLY A 9 1.83 -7.04 0.19
C GLY A 9 3.02 -6.36 0.86
N ASP A 10 4.20 -6.98 0.77
CA ASP A 10 5.43 -6.42 1.33
C ASP A 10 5.73 -5.04 0.72
N LEU A 11 5.58 -4.89 -0.61
CA LEU A 11 5.77 -3.61 -1.30
C LEU A 11 4.78 -2.53 -0.85
N ILE A 12 3.51 -2.88 -0.64
CA ILE A 12 2.49 -1.93 -0.17
C ILE A 12 2.77 -1.51 1.29
N THR A 13 3.27 -2.43 2.13
CA THR A 13 3.69 -2.14 3.50
C THR A 13 4.89 -1.19 3.53
N GLU A 14 5.96 -1.49 2.78
CA GLU A 14 7.14 -0.61 2.69
C GLU A 14 6.76 0.79 2.17
N LEU A 15 5.83 0.86 1.23
CA LEU A 15 5.27 2.13 0.74
C LEU A 15 4.51 2.88 1.84
N ALA A 16 3.71 2.17 2.66
CA ALA A 16 2.97 2.76 3.78
C ALA A 16 3.91 3.35 4.84
N GLU A 17 4.97 2.62 5.17
CA GLU A 17 6.01 3.06 6.11
C GLU A 17 6.72 4.31 5.59
N SER A 18 7.09 4.30 4.31
CA SER A 18 7.72 5.45 3.65
C SER A 18 6.82 6.69 3.65
N ILE A 19 5.52 6.51 3.38
CA ILE A 19 4.55 7.61 3.45
C ILE A 19 4.45 8.16 4.87
N THR A 20 4.35 7.28 5.87
CA THR A 20 4.28 7.66 7.29
C THR A 20 5.50 8.49 7.70
N ALA A 21 6.70 8.03 7.34
CA ALA A 21 7.95 8.76 7.62
C ALA A 21 8.00 10.14 6.95
N LEU A 22 7.46 10.26 5.74
CA LEU A 22 7.36 11.54 5.01
C LEU A 22 6.29 12.48 5.58
N GLU A 23 5.26 11.92 6.22
CA GLU A 23 4.19 12.68 6.87
C GLU A 23 4.53 13.13 8.29
N GLU A 24 5.61 12.61 8.88
CA GLU A 24 6.08 13.07 10.19
C GLU A 24 6.28 14.58 10.20
N PRO A 25 5.81 15.30 11.24
CA PRO A 25 5.90 16.76 11.29
C PRO A 25 7.32 17.31 11.17
N ALA A 26 8.33 16.55 11.63
CA ALA A 26 9.73 16.90 11.48
C ALA A 26 10.16 16.83 10.01
N THR A 27 9.85 15.74 9.32
CA THR A 27 10.14 15.52 7.90
C THR A 27 9.38 16.50 7.01
N GLN A 28 8.09 16.75 7.28
CA GLN A 28 7.30 17.71 6.51
C GLN A 28 7.92 19.12 6.56
N ARG A 29 8.39 19.57 7.73
CA ARG A 29 9.07 20.87 7.86
C ARG A 29 10.34 20.95 7.01
N LEU A 30 11.10 19.85 6.89
CA LEU A 30 12.30 19.79 6.03
C LEU A 30 11.94 19.82 4.54
N LEU A 31 10.79 19.27 4.18
CA LEU A 31 10.31 19.22 2.80
C LEU A 31 9.61 20.52 2.35
N MET A 32 9.17 21.37 3.28
CA MET A 32 8.56 22.67 2.95
C MET A 32 9.52 23.53 2.12
N GLY A 33 9.04 24.01 0.98
CA GLY A 33 9.84 24.82 0.04
C GLY A 33 10.72 24.01 -0.92
N THR A 34 10.72 22.67 -0.82
CA THR A 34 11.38 21.80 -1.80
C THR A 34 10.37 21.28 -2.83
N PRO A 35 10.82 20.83 -4.03
CA PRO A 35 9.96 20.15 -5.00
C PRO A 35 9.33 18.85 -4.47
N ALA A 36 9.85 18.31 -3.36
CA ALA A 36 9.34 17.12 -2.71
C ALA A 36 8.15 17.41 -1.78
N ALA A 37 7.76 18.68 -1.61
CA ALA A 37 6.51 19.04 -0.95
C ALA A 37 5.32 18.37 -1.68
N GLY A 38 4.54 17.58 -0.95
CA GLY A 38 3.39 16.84 -1.50
C GLY A 38 3.74 15.50 -2.17
N VAL A 39 4.98 15.02 -2.08
CA VAL A 39 5.35 13.66 -2.53
C VAL A 39 4.56 12.61 -1.75
N ALA A 40 4.39 12.78 -0.43
CA ALA A 40 3.56 11.90 0.40
C ALA A 40 2.13 11.74 -0.17
N THR A 41 1.50 12.84 -0.61
CA THR A 41 0.17 12.80 -1.22
C THR A 41 0.14 12.00 -2.52
N ARG A 42 1.16 12.15 -3.38
CA ARG A 42 1.25 11.36 -4.62
C ARG A 42 1.50 9.88 -4.34
N LEU A 43 2.33 9.57 -3.35
CA LEU A 43 2.59 8.19 -2.92
C LEU A 43 1.33 7.55 -2.32
N ARG A 44 0.50 8.32 -1.60
CA ARG A 44 -0.80 7.86 -1.11
C ARG A 44 -1.75 7.47 -2.25
N LEU A 45 -1.85 8.32 -3.29
CA LEU A 45 -2.66 7.99 -4.48
C LEU A 45 -2.15 6.73 -5.20
N LEU A 46 -0.83 6.52 -5.24
CA LEU A 46 -0.23 5.31 -5.80
C LEU A 46 -0.56 4.07 -4.94
N GLN A 47 -0.46 4.19 -3.61
CA GLN A 47 -0.84 3.15 -2.66
C GLN A 47 -2.30 2.74 -2.84
N ASP A 48 -3.21 3.71 -2.93
CA ASP A 48 -4.64 3.47 -3.13
C ASP A 48 -4.91 2.70 -4.44
N ARG A 49 -4.22 3.09 -5.52
CA ARG A 49 -4.33 2.39 -6.80
C ARG A 49 -3.81 0.96 -6.72
N LEU A 50 -2.66 0.73 -6.09
CA LEU A 50 -2.10 -0.61 -5.90
C LEU A 50 -3.02 -1.50 -5.06
N LEU A 51 -3.64 -0.96 -4.02
CA LEU A 51 -4.63 -1.67 -3.22
C LEU A 51 -5.89 -2.02 -4.02
N SER A 52 -6.35 -1.13 -4.91
CA SER A 52 -7.48 -1.42 -5.80
C SER A 52 -7.16 -2.55 -6.77
N GLU A 53 -6.02 -2.48 -7.45
CA GLU A 53 -5.56 -3.52 -8.39
C GLU A 53 -5.37 -4.87 -7.68
N LEU A 54 -4.86 -4.85 -6.44
CA LEU A 54 -4.72 -6.03 -5.61
C LEU A 54 -6.08 -6.65 -5.29
N LYS A 55 -7.05 -5.83 -4.86
CA LYS A 55 -8.43 -6.27 -4.60
C LYS A 55 -9.06 -6.93 -5.82
N ASP A 56 -8.96 -6.29 -6.99
CA ASP A 56 -9.50 -6.80 -8.25
C ASP A 56 -8.85 -8.13 -8.64
N THR A 57 -7.54 -8.26 -8.46
CA THR A 57 -6.79 -9.51 -8.74
C THR A 57 -7.15 -10.65 -7.79
N THR A 58 -7.62 -10.33 -6.58
CA THR A 58 -8.06 -11.31 -5.58
C THR A 58 -9.57 -11.55 -5.56
N ALA A 59 -10.33 -10.91 -6.46
CA ALA A 59 -11.79 -10.98 -6.47
C ALA A 59 -12.31 -12.42 -6.63
N PRO A 60 -13.48 -12.76 -6.06
CA PRO A 60 -14.10 -14.11 -6.05
C PRO A 60 -14.19 -14.79 -7.43
N GLU A 61 -14.25 -13.97 -8.47
CA GLU A 61 -14.46 -14.35 -9.87
C GLU A 61 -13.14 -14.72 -10.57
N ALA A 62 -11.99 -14.40 -9.96
CA ALA A 62 -10.67 -14.73 -10.47
C ALA A 62 -10.26 -16.17 -10.11
N PRO A 63 -9.48 -16.87 -10.97
CA PRO A 63 -8.90 -18.15 -10.58
C PRO A 63 -8.05 -17.95 -9.32
N TYR A 64 -8.24 -18.81 -8.31
CA TYR A 64 -7.57 -18.79 -6.98
C TYR A 64 -8.10 -17.78 -5.94
N ALA A 65 -9.31 -17.23 -6.14
CA ALA A 65 -9.91 -16.22 -5.25
C ALA A 65 -10.05 -16.60 -3.77
N SER A 66 -10.25 -17.89 -3.44
CA SER A 66 -10.43 -18.32 -2.04
C SER A 66 -9.14 -18.18 -1.21
N MET A 67 -7.98 -18.48 -1.78
CA MET A 67 -6.69 -18.29 -1.07
C MET A 67 -6.21 -16.84 -1.13
N ALA A 68 -6.46 -16.15 -2.24
CA ALA A 68 -6.07 -14.76 -2.42
C ALA A 68 -6.91 -13.81 -1.53
N GLY A 69 -8.22 -14.07 -1.40
CA GLY A 69 -9.11 -13.34 -0.51
C GLY A 69 -8.76 -13.50 0.97
N ALA A 70 -8.51 -14.73 1.42
CA ALA A 70 -8.11 -14.98 2.81
C ALA A 70 -6.76 -14.35 3.18
N TRP A 71 -5.84 -14.22 2.21
CA TRP A 71 -4.59 -13.50 2.40
C TRP A 71 -4.79 -11.98 2.43
N LEU A 72 -5.63 -11.45 1.52
CA LEU A 72 -5.97 -10.02 1.49
C LEU A 72 -6.67 -9.56 2.77
N GLU A 73 -7.60 -10.35 3.30
CA GLU A 73 -8.27 -10.04 4.58
C GLU A 73 -7.27 -9.89 5.72
N LYS A 74 -6.33 -10.85 5.87
CA LYS A 74 -5.26 -10.77 6.87
C LYS A 74 -4.33 -9.57 6.65
N PHE A 75 -4.04 -9.24 5.40
CA PHE A 75 -3.20 -8.10 5.05
C PHE A 75 -3.89 -6.75 5.38
N MET A 76 -5.17 -6.61 5.06
CA MET A 76 -5.97 -5.43 5.43
C MET A 76 -6.12 -5.29 6.95
N GLU A 77 -6.22 -6.41 7.67
CA GLU A 77 -6.25 -6.43 9.13
C GLU A 77 -4.91 -5.96 9.73
N ALA A 78 -3.77 -6.38 9.15
CA ALA A 78 -2.44 -5.91 9.55
C ALA A 78 -2.19 -4.42 9.24
N LEU A 79 -2.80 -3.89 8.17
CA LEU A 79 -2.75 -2.46 7.81
C LEU A 79 -3.62 -1.57 8.71
N ARG A 80 -4.55 -2.15 9.49
CA ARG A 80 -5.55 -1.43 10.29
C ARG A 80 -5.04 -0.96 11.67
N ILE A 81 -3.73 -0.69 11.75
CA ILE A 81 -3.08 -0.07 12.93
C ILE A 81 -3.70 1.30 13.20
#